data_AF-A0A084VMB1-F1
#
_entry.id   AF-A0A084VMB1-F1
#
_cell.length_a   1.000
_cell.length_b   1.000
_cell.length_c   1.000
_cell.angle_alpha   90.00
_cell.angle_beta   90.00
_cell.angle_gamma   90.00
#
_symmetry.space_group_name_H-M   'P 1'
#
loop_
_entity.id
_entity.type
_entity.pdbx_description
1 polymer ?
#
loop_
_entity_poly.entity_id
_entity_poly.type
_entity_poly.pdbx_seq_one_letter_code
_entity_poly.pdbx_strand_id
1 'polypeptide(L)'
;MVSSALSRNWWFYRFLFALVRPFTKSLQQAASTTVYCATAHELTGLTALYFNNCYVCDPSVASKNETLQQNLWELSEKMVKRVIGESQ
;
A
#
# COMPACT_ATOMS: atom_id res chain seq x y z
N MET A 1 -9.61 5.97 1.57
CA MET A 1 -9.90 6.39 0.18
C MET A 1 -9.09 7.63 -0.14
N VAL A 2 -8.52 7.71 -1.35
CA VAL A 2 -7.68 8.83 -1.80
C VAL A 2 -8.40 9.53 -2.95
N SER A 3 -8.50 10.86 -2.89
CA SER A 3 -9.02 11.66 -3.98
C SER A 3 -8.04 11.62 -5.15
N SER A 4 -8.40 10.90 -6.21
CA SER A 4 -7.60 10.72 -7.41
C SER A 4 -8.43 11.04 -8.66
N ALA A 5 -7.79 11.08 -9.83
CA ALA A 5 -8.44 11.45 -11.07
C ALA A 5 -9.23 10.31 -11.75
N LEU A 6 -9.61 9.25 -11.01
CA LEU A 6 -10.37 8.11 -11.55
C LEU A 6 -11.75 8.52 -12.10
N SER A 7 -12.41 9.52 -11.51
CA SER A 7 -13.72 10.01 -11.96
C SER A 7 -13.67 10.96 -13.17
N ARG A 8 -12.50 11.17 -13.80
CA ARG A 8 -12.32 12.23 -14.81
C ARG A 8 -13.18 12.09 -16.07
N ASN A 9 -13.56 10.85 -16.44
CA ASN A 9 -14.24 10.59 -17.71
C ASN A 9 -15.77 10.60 -17.62
N TRP A 10 -16.35 10.68 -16.41
CA TRP A 10 -17.80 10.65 -16.26
C TRP A 10 -18.28 11.69 -15.25
N TRP A 11 -19.07 12.65 -15.73
CA TRP A 11 -19.54 13.81 -14.97
C TRP A 11 -20.36 13.42 -13.71
N PHE A 12 -21.16 12.35 -13.79
CA PHE A 12 -21.93 11.84 -12.66
C PHE A 12 -20.99 11.34 -11.54
N TYR A 13 -19.97 10.53 -11.89
CA TYR A 13 -18.96 10.14 -10.91
C TYR A 13 -18.15 11.33 -10.40
N ARG A 14 -17.86 12.34 -11.23
CA ARG A 14 -17.18 13.55 -10.76
C ARG A 14 -17.99 14.27 -9.68
N PHE A 15 -19.31 14.35 -9.85
CA PHE A 15 -20.22 14.91 -8.84
C PHE A 15 -20.25 14.06 -7.56
N LEU A 16 -20.45 12.74 -7.66
CA LEU A 16 -20.45 11.85 -6.50
C LEU A 16 -19.12 11.90 -5.72
N PHE A 17 -17.98 11.88 -6.41
CA PHE A 17 -16.66 11.98 -5.79
C PHE A 17 -16.41 13.35 -5.15
N ALA A 18 -17.01 14.42 -5.67
CA ALA A 18 -16.93 15.75 -5.06
C ALA A 18 -17.64 15.80 -3.70
N LEU A 19 -18.81 15.14 -3.57
CA LEU A 19 -19.55 15.08 -2.31
C LEU A 19 -18.79 14.36 -1.20
N VAL A 20 -18.10 13.26 -1.53
CA VAL A 20 -17.35 12.47 -0.53
C VAL A 20 -15.94 13.00 -0.28
N ARG A 21 -15.46 13.97 -1.08
CA ARG A 21 -14.08 14.50 -1.03
C ARG A 21 -13.62 14.92 0.38
N PRO A 22 -14.42 15.59 1.23
CA PRO A 22 -14.00 15.99 2.57
C PRO A 22 -13.62 14.80 3.48
N PHE A 23 -14.12 13.60 3.18
CA PHE A 23 -13.85 12.37 3.93
C PHE A 23 -12.76 11.49 3.27
N THR A 24 -12.04 12.03 2.29
CA THR A 24 -10.96 11.34 1.58
C THR A 24 -9.62 12.04 1.76
N LYS A 25 -8.53 11.28 1.67
CA LYS A 25 -7.17 11.84 1.72
C LYS A 25 -6.84 12.56 0.42
N SER A 26 -6.05 13.63 0.51
CA SER A 26 -5.35 14.20 -0.66
C SER A 26 -4.26 13.25 -1.15
N LEU A 27 -3.75 13.48 -2.37
CA LEU A 27 -2.62 12.71 -2.91
C LEU A 27 -1.37 12.87 -2.03
N GLN A 28 -1.12 14.06 -1.50
CA GLN A 28 0.01 14.34 -0.62
C GLN A 28 -0.12 13.57 0.71
N GLN A 29 -1.31 13.56 1.31
CA GLN A 29 -1.59 12.79 2.52
C GLN A 29 -1.51 11.27 2.29
N ALA A 30 -1.85 10.79 1.09
CA ALA A 30 -1.72 9.39 0.75
C ALA A 30 -0.26 8.95 0.55
N ALA A 31 0.57 9.81 -0.03
CA ALA A 31 1.98 9.54 -0.28
C ALA A 31 2.88 9.77 0.95
N SER A 32 2.41 10.53 1.94
CA SER A 32 3.25 11.01 3.06
C SER A 32 3.93 9.89 3.83
N THR A 33 3.24 8.76 4.07
CA THR A 33 3.81 7.64 4.82
C THR A 33 4.95 6.98 4.07
N THR A 34 4.81 6.77 2.76
CA THR A 34 5.87 6.19 1.93
C THR A 34 7.07 7.13 1.86
N VAL A 35 6.84 8.43 1.68
CA VAL A 35 7.93 9.43 1.68
C VAL A 35 8.64 9.45 3.03
N TYR A 36 7.89 9.48 4.13
CA TYR A 36 8.44 9.42 5.49
C TYR A 36 9.31 8.18 5.69
N CYS A 37 8.81 6.99 5.37
CA CYS A 37 9.59 5.75 5.48
C CYS A 37 10.85 5.72 4.60
N ALA A 38 10.83 6.39 3.45
CA ALA A 38 11.96 6.42 2.52
C ALA A 38 13.02 7.47 2.89
N THR A 39 12.66 8.55 3.58
CA THR A 39 13.55 9.71 3.76
C THR A 39 13.87 10.07 5.22
N ALA A 40 13.08 9.60 6.19
CA ALA A 40 13.26 9.96 7.59
C ALA A 40 14.53 9.32 8.18
N HIS A 41 15.48 10.15 8.61
CA HIS A 41 16.77 9.67 9.12
C HIS A 41 16.62 8.90 10.43
N GLU A 42 15.64 9.26 11.25
CA GLU A 42 15.29 8.58 12.50
C GLU A 42 14.86 7.12 12.31
N LEU A 43 14.54 6.71 11.08
CA LEU A 43 14.19 5.32 10.76
C LEU A 43 15.38 4.49 10.28
N THR A 44 16.58 5.07 10.20
CA THR A 44 17.78 4.36 9.72
C THR A 44 18.05 3.12 10.58
N GLY A 45 18.10 1.95 9.93
CA GLY A 45 18.35 0.66 10.60
C GLY A 45 17.12 0.01 11.24
N LEU A 46 15.96 0.67 11.26
CA LEU A 46 14.72 0.06 11.74
C LEU A 46 14.11 -0.83 10.65
N THR A 47 13.72 -2.05 11.01
CA THR A 47 13.11 -3.02 10.11
C THR A 47 11.91 -3.71 10.76
N ALA A 48 11.12 -4.44 9.98
CA ALA A 48 9.95 -5.21 10.44
C ALA A 48 8.83 -4.38 11.11
N LEU A 49 8.76 -3.08 10.85
CA LEU A 49 7.70 -2.19 11.34
C LEU A 49 6.66 -1.90 10.25
N TYR A 50 5.40 -1.80 10.67
CA TYR A 50 4.30 -1.36 9.81
C TYR A 50 3.95 0.10 10.12
N PHE A 51 3.87 0.93 9.07
CA PHE A 51 3.56 2.35 9.20
C PHE A 51 2.22 2.69 8.52
N ASN A 52 1.43 3.53 9.19
CA ASN A 52 0.21 4.11 8.65
C ASN A 52 0.06 5.54 9.18
N ASN A 53 -0.22 6.50 8.29
CA ASN A 53 -0.28 7.93 8.62
C ASN A 53 1.01 8.44 9.30
N CYS A 54 2.18 8.05 8.76
CA CYS A 54 3.49 8.41 9.30
C CYS A 54 3.72 7.98 10.77
N TYR A 55 3.03 6.93 11.22
CA TYR A 55 3.14 6.42 12.59
C TYR A 55 3.23 4.90 12.62
N VAL A 56 3.98 4.35 13.58
CA VAL A 56 4.11 2.90 13.77
C VAL A 56 2.79 2.33 14.26
N CYS A 57 2.26 1.34 13.56
CA CYS A 57 0.97 0.74 13.86
C CYS A 57 1.09 -0.77 13.98
N ASP A 58 0.20 -1.37 14.78
CA ASP A 58 0.11 -2.83 14.84
C ASP A 58 -0.51 -3.38 13.54
N PRO A 59 0.15 -4.33 12.87
CA PRO A 59 -0.41 -4.90 11.65
C PRO A 59 -1.48 -5.95 11.98
N SER A 60 -2.21 -6.39 10.96
CA SER A 60 -3.28 -7.38 11.12
C SER A 60 -2.78 -8.70 11.74
N VAL A 61 -3.66 -9.44 12.43
CA VAL A 61 -3.33 -10.76 12.98
C VAL A 61 -2.88 -11.73 11.88
N ALA A 62 -3.58 -11.72 10.73
CA ALA A 62 -3.22 -12.58 9.60
C ALA A 62 -1.81 -12.30 9.08
N SER A 63 -1.38 -11.03 9.03
CA SER A 63 -0.02 -10.70 8.60
C SER A 63 1.08 -11.13 9.56
N LYS A 64 0.76 -11.51 10.81
CA LYS A 64 1.72 -12.02 11.80
C LYS A 64 1.86 -13.55 11.76
N ASN A 65 1.06 -14.25 10.94
CA ASN A 65 1.12 -15.69 10.81
C ASN A 65 2.28 -16.12 9.90
N GLU A 66 3.36 -16.63 10.49
CA GLU A 66 4.57 -17.06 9.78
C GLU A 66 4.31 -18.15 8.74
N THR A 67 3.46 -19.14 9.06
CA THR A 67 3.07 -20.19 8.09
C THR A 67 2.41 -19.58 6.86
N LEU A 68 1.52 -18.59 7.05
CA LEU A 68 0.86 -17.92 5.94
C LEU A 68 1.85 -17.08 5.12
N GLN A 69 2.79 -16.40 5.76
CA GLN A 69 3.84 -15.63 5.08
C GLN A 69 4.67 -16.54 4.17
N GLN A 70 5.13 -17.68 4.68
CA GLN A 70 5.93 -18.64 3.93
C GLN A 70 5.15 -19.23 2.75
N ASN A 71 3.91 -19.66 2.97
CA ASN A 71 3.05 -20.18 1.92
C ASN A 71 2.80 -19.15 0.81
N LEU A 72 2.60 -17.89 1.19
CA LEU A 72 2.40 -16.79 0.23
C LEU A 72 3.67 -16.51 -0.58
N TRP A 73 4.85 -16.56 0.05
CA TRP A 73 6.14 -16.41 -0.63
C TRP A 73 6.33 -17.48 -1.71
N GLU A 74 6.21 -18.76 -1.33
CA GLU A 74 6.39 -19.89 -2.25
C GLU A 74 5.39 -19.86 -3.41
N LEU A 75 4.13 -19.51 -3.15
CA LEU A 75 3.12 -19.36 -4.18
C LEU A 75 3.48 -18.23 -5.15
N SER A 76 3.92 -17.09 -4.62
CA SER A 76 4.31 -15.93 -5.42
C SER A 76 5.52 -16.24 -6.32
N GLU A 77 6.53 -16.92 -5.78
CA GLU A 77 7.68 -17.37 -6.58
C GLU A 77 7.27 -18.32 -7.71
N LYS A 78 6.38 -19.29 -7.44
CA LYS A 78 5.84 -20.19 -8.47
C LYS A 78 5.09 -19.42 -9.56
N MET A 79 4.27 -18.44 -9.19
CA MET A 79 3.53 -17.60 -10.13
C MET A 79 4.47 -16.78 -11.00
N VAL A 80 5.49 -16.18 -10.40
CA VAL A 80 6.48 -15.36 -11.09
C VAL A 80 7.29 -16.24 -12.07
N LYS A 81 7.86 -17.36 -11.62
CA LYS A 81 8.60 -18.32 -12.47
C LYS A 81 7.79 -18.78 -13.68
N ARG A 82 6.50 -19.05 -13.48
CA ARG A 82 5.59 -19.43 -14.56
C ARG A 82 5.47 -18.35 -15.66
N VAL A 83 5.52 -17.07 -15.30
CA VAL A 83 5.36 -15.96 -16.24
C VAL A 83 6.68 -15.62 -16.94
N ILE A 84 7.80 -15.54 -16.21
CA ILE A 84 9.10 -15.19 -16.80
C ILE A 84 9.73 -16.36 -17.57
N GLY A 85 9.22 -17.58 -17.39
CA GLY A 85 9.86 -18.80 -17.87
C GLY A 85 11.05 -19.17 -16.98
N GLU A 86 11.26 -20.46 -16.76
CA GLU A 86 12.51 -20.93 -16.16
C GLU A 86 13.64 -20.62 -17.17
N SER A 87 14.41 -19.57 -16.89
CA SER A 87 15.74 -19.47 -17.50
C SER A 87 16.55 -20.61 -16.89
N GLN A 88 16.61 -21.75 -17.62
CA GLN A 88 17.55 -22.83 -17.34
C GLN A 88 18.98 -22.31 -17.33
#